data_AF-A0A2D9H779-F1
#
_entry.id   AF-A0A2D9H779-F1
#
_cell.length_a   1.000
_cell.length_b   1.000
_cell.length_c   1.000
_cell.angle_alpha   90.00
_cell.angle_beta   90.00
_cell.angle_gamma   90.00
#
_symmetry.space_group_name_H-M   'P 1'
#
loop_
_entity.id
_entity.type
_entity.pdbx_description
1 polymer ?
#
loop_
_entity_poly.entity_id
_entity_poly.type
_entity_poly.pdbx_seq_one_letter_code
_entity_poly.pdbx_strand_id
1 'polypeptide(L)'
;MSRGGSARPSGKSTEPTDWVTRAADDAIRHAGGQEALTDGLPEGRVVTCASGASPSGPIHLGNLREFLTPHLVAEELRRRGVAVRHLHSWDDFDRFRKVPAGVPASWAEHIGRPLSAVPDPWECHDSWAEHFKAPLRAALVELGVEMVEVSQTEQYLAGTYTEQVLHAIRNRDVIEDVLAKHRTK
;
A
#
# COMPACT_ATOMS: atom_id res chain seq x y z
N MET A 1 44.51 12.50 32.53
CA MET A 1 43.10 12.19 32.86
C MET A 1 42.40 11.84 31.56
N SER A 2 42.01 10.58 31.39
CA SER A 2 41.34 10.05 30.20
C SER A 2 39.86 9.82 30.50
N ARG A 3 39.05 9.85 29.44
CA ARG A 3 37.61 9.49 29.27
C ARG A 3 36.74 10.71 28.93
N GLY A 4 35.81 10.66 27.99
CA GLY A 4 35.26 9.51 27.27
C GLY A 4 34.78 9.88 25.86
N GLY A 5 35.19 9.05 24.90
CA GLY A 5 34.48 8.93 23.63
C GLY A 5 33.25 8.05 23.86
N SER A 6 32.07 8.61 23.62
CA SER A 6 30.82 7.86 23.53
C SER A 6 30.90 6.98 22.28
N ALA A 7 31.10 5.68 22.48
CA ALA A 7 30.99 4.70 21.42
C ALA A 7 29.49 4.50 21.09
N ARG A 8 29.09 4.84 19.86
CA ARG A 8 27.82 4.37 19.31
C ARG A 8 27.81 2.84 19.33
N PRO A 9 26.72 2.18 19.74
CA PRO A 9 26.67 0.73 19.70
C PRO A 9 26.73 0.30 18.23
N SER A 10 27.79 -0.41 17.86
CA SER A 10 27.90 -1.10 16.58
C SER A 10 26.82 -2.18 16.54
N GLY A 11 25.72 -1.91 15.84
CA GLY A 11 24.71 -2.93 15.53
C GLY A 11 25.37 -4.00 14.68
N LYS A 12 25.74 -5.12 15.30
CA LYS A 12 26.17 -6.30 14.55
C LYS A 12 24.98 -6.76 13.73
N SER A 13 25.13 -6.79 12.41
CA SER A 13 24.23 -7.47 11.48
C SER A 13 24.11 -8.94 11.91
N THR A 14 23.07 -9.26 12.67
CA THR A 14 22.66 -10.64 12.92
C THR A 14 22.02 -11.18 11.65
N GLU A 15 22.47 -12.36 11.23
CA GLU A 15 21.94 -13.06 10.06
C GLU A 15 20.40 -13.17 10.14
N PRO A 16 19.65 -12.97 9.04
CA PRO A 16 18.18 -12.93 9.08
C PRO A 16 17.56 -14.22 9.60
N THR A 17 16.85 -14.15 10.72
CA THR A 17 16.29 -15.32 11.40
C THR A 17 14.93 -15.75 10.88
N ASP A 18 14.22 -14.87 10.17
CA ASP A 18 12.83 -15.07 9.77
C ASP A 18 12.52 -14.29 8.48
N TRP A 19 11.28 -14.39 8.00
CA TRP A 19 10.89 -13.77 6.74
C TRP A 19 10.79 -12.24 6.82
N VAL A 20 10.45 -11.68 7.98
CA VAL A 20 10.32 -10.23 8.19
C VAL A 20 11.69 -9.60 8.17
N THR A 21 12.65 -10.18 8.90
CA THR A 21 14.02 -9.70 8.94
C THR A 21 14.70 -9.76 7.57
N ARG A 22 14.44 -10.82 6.78
CA ARG A 22 14.87 -10.90 5.38
C ARG A 22 14.21 -9.84 4.50
N ALA A 23 12.89 -9.68 4.58
CA ALA A 23 12.18 -8.70 3.77
C ALA A 23 12.60 -7.25 4.10
N ALA A 24 12.96 -6.96 5.35
CA ALA A 24 13.53 -5.68 5.75
C ALA A 24 14.92 -5.44 5.10
N ASP A 25 15.78 -6.46 5.05
CA ASP A 25 17.05 -6.36 4.31
C ASP A 25 16.80 -6.10 2.83
N ASP A 26 15.86 -6.81 2.22
CA ASP A 26 15.48 -6.62 0.81
C ASP A 26 15.00 -5.19 0.56
N ALA A 27 14.21 -4.62 1.48
CA ALA A 27 13.72 -3.26 1.39
C ALA A 27 14.86 -2.22 1.50
N ILE A 28 15.83 -2.44 2.39
CA ILE A 28 17.03 -1.58 2.51
C ILE A 28 17.86 -1.67 1.22
N ARG A 29 18.08 -2.88 0.71
CA ARG A 29 18.81 -3.11 -0.55
C ARG A 29 18.14 -2.46 -1.74
N HIS A 30 16.82 -2.52 -1.80
CA HIS A 30 16.05 -1.84 -2.84
C HIS A 30 16.18 -0.31 -2.74
N ALA A 31 16.19 0.22 -1.52
CA ALA A 31 16.23 1.66 -1.29
C ALA A 31 17.62 2.29 -1.48
N GLY A 32 18.72 1.55 -1.22
CA GLY A 32 20.08 2.11 -1.21
C GLY A 32 21.20 1.19 -1.71
N GLY A 33 20.90 0.01 -2.25
CA GLY A 33 21.89 -0.97 -2.70
C GLY A 33 22.42 -1.87 -1.58
N GLN A 34 23.34 -2.79 -1.92
CA GLN A 34 23.86 -3.79 -0.98
C GLN A 34 24.58 -3.17 0.22
N GLU A 35 25.35 -2.10 -0.02
CA GLU A 35 26.16 -1.39 0.99
C GLU A 35 25.27 -0.71 2.05
N ALA A 36 24.01 -0.40 1.73
CA ALA A 36 23.09 0.21 2.69
C ALA A 36 22.77 -0.67 3.91
N LEU A 37 23.02 -1.99 3.83
CA LEU A 37 22.89 -2.90 4.98
C LEU A 37 23.95 -2.64 6.05
N THR A 38 25.15 -2.18 5.65
CA THR A 38 26.26 -1.91 6.56
C THR A 38 26.40 -0.42 6.85
N ASP A 39 26.25 0.40 5.82
CA ASP A 39 26.58 1.82 5.85
C ASP A 39 25.36 2.68 6.20
N GLY A 40 24.17 2.08 6.17
CA GLY A 40 22.89 2.75 6.31
C GLY A 40 22.40 3.37 5.00
N LEU A 41 21.17 3.88 5.03
CA LEU A 41 20.59 4.57 3.89
C LEU A 41 21.09 6.03 3.79
N PRO A 42 21.15 6.62 2.59
CA PRO A 42 21.43 8.04 2.43
C PRO A 42 20.53 8.92 3.30
N GLU A 43 21.07 10.03 3.80
CA GLU A 43 20.31 10.97 4.64
C GLU A 43 19.02 11.43 3.94
N GLY A 44 17.91 11.47 4.70
CA GLY A 44 16.60 11.83 4.19
C GLY A 44 15.91 10.75 3.34
N ARG A 45 16.54 9.60 3.07
CA ARG A 45 15.89 8.49 2.38
C ARG A 45 14.87 7.82 3.29
N VAL A 46 13.62 7.77 2.83
CA VAL A 46 12.52 7.06 3.49
C VAL A 46 12.19 5.80 2.69
N VAL A 47 12.18 4.64 3.35
CA VAL A 47 11.68 3.39 2.76
C VAL A 47 10.16 3.43 2.73
N THR A 48 9.53 3.06 1.62
CA THR A 48 8.07 2.93 1.53
C THR A 48 7.70 1.45 1.43
N CYS A 49 7.10 0.91 2.48
CA CYS A 49 6.40 -0.36 2.43
C CYS A 49 4.96 -0.06 1.98
N ALA A 50 4.52 -0.63 0.87
CA ALA A 50 3.22 -0.32 0.28
C ALA A 50 2.26 -1.52 0.33
N SER A 51 0.99 -1.24 0.59
CA SER A 51 -0.14 -2.15 0.40
C SER A 51 -1.23 -1.45 -0.43
N GLY A 52 -2.16 -2.22 -0.97
CA GLY A 52 -3.30 -1.67 -1.70
C GLY A 52 -4.51 -2.58 -1.65
N ALA A 53 -5.71 -1.99 -1.59
CA ALA A 53 -6.95 -2.76 -1.61
C ALA A 53 -8.08 -2.00 -2.29
N SER A 54 -8.88 -2.72 -3.07
CA SER A 54 -10.11 -2.22 -3.67
C SER A 54 -11.30 -2.49 -2.73
N PRO A 55 -12.01 -1.45 -2.21
CA PRO A 55 -13.13 -1.61 -1.29
C PRO A 55 -14.42 -2.01 -2.04
N SER A 56 -14.32 -3.05 -2.86
CA SER A 56 -15.37 -3.50 -3.78
C SER A 56 -16.41 -4.43 -3.13
N GLY A 57 -16.21 -4.80 -1.87
CA GLY A 57 -17.11 -5.69 -1.13
C GLY A 57 -16.57 -6.08 0.24
N PRO A 58 -17.19 -7.06 0.90
CA PRO A 58 -16.83 -7.50 2.24
C PRO A 58 -15.37 -7.92 2.33
N ILE A 59 -14.72 -7.47 3.39
CA ILE A 59 -13.31 -7.73 3.64
C ILE A 59 -13.19 -9.06 4.37
N HIS A 60 -12.31 -9.93 3.87
CA HIS A 60 -12.03 -11.23 4.45
C HIS A 60 -10.61 -11.29 5.03
N LEU A 61 -10.31 -12.33 5.81
CA LEU A 61 -8.98 -12.50 6.43
C LEU A 61 -7.83 -12.48 5.41
N GLY A 62 -8.08 -12.94 4.18
CA GLY A 62 -7.12 -12.81 3.08
C GLY A 62 -6.71 -11.36 2.77
N ASN A 63 -7.63 -10.38 2.86
CA ASN A 63 -7.30 -8.97 2.71
C ASN A 63 -6.38 -8.52 3.84
N LEU A 64 -6.63 -8.96 5.08
CA LEU A 64 -5.84 -8.55 6.25
C LEU A 64 -4.34 -8.84 6.08
N ARG A 65 -3.99 -9.95 5.41
CA ARG A 65 -2.60 -10.29 5.09
C ARG A 65 -1.91 -9.22 4.25
N GLU A 66 -2.62 -8.60 3.31
CA GLU A 66 -2.11 -7.52 2.44
C GLU A 66 -1.65 -6.30 3.26
N PHE A 67 -2.31 -6.01 4.39
CA PHE A 67 -1.95 -4.91 5.28
C PHE A 67 -0.83 -5.29 6.25
N LEU A 68 -0.96 -6.47 6.88
CA LEU A 68 -0.05 -6.89 7.93
C LEU A 68 1.34 -7.23 7.39
N THR A 69 1.45 -7.81 6.20
CA THR A 69 2.77 -8.18 5.65
C THR A 69 3.70 -6.97 5.49
N PRO A 70 3.34 -5.90 4.76
CA PRO A 70 4.18 -4.71 4.67
C PRO A 70 4.27 -3.94 5.99
N HIS A 71 3.24 -3.98 6.84
CA HIS A 71 3.30 -3.36 8.16
C HIS A 71 4.38 -4.00 9.05
N LEU A 72 4.45 -5.34 9.13
CA LEU A 72 5.47 -6.03 9.92
C LEU A 72 6.88 -5.72 9.44
N VAL A 73 7.08 -5.59 8.12
CA VAL A 73 8.37 -5.16 7.55
C VAL A 73 8.67 -3.71 7.92
N ALA A 74 7.68 -2.82 7.87
CA ALA A 74 7.83 -1.44 8.29
C ALA A 74 8.17 -1.32 9.78
N GLU A 75 7.54 -2.10 10.66
CA GLU A 75 7.87 -2.16 12.09
C GLU A 75 9.31 -2.65 12.31
N GLU A 76 9.74 -3.68 11.59
CA GLU A 76 11.13 -4.15 11.67
C GLU A 76 12.13 -3.07 11.22
N LEU A 77 11.82 -2.34 10.14
CA LEU A 77 12.63 -1.21 9.69
C LEU A 77 12.67 -0.09 10.73
N ARG A 78 11.54 0.27 11.34
CA ARG A 78 11.47 1.25 12.44
C ARG A 78 12.30 0.81 13.63
N ARG A 79 12.23 -0.47 14.02
CA ARG A 79 13.00 -1.06 15.12
C ARG A 79 14.51 -0.93 14.89
N ARG A 80 14.95 -0.97 13.63
CA ARG A 80 16.35 -0.77 13.22
C ARG A 80 16.76 0.70 13.08
N GLY A 81 15.85 1.65 13.34
CA GLY A 81 16.09 3.08 13.20
C GLY A 81 16.07 3.58 11.74
N VAL A 82 15.55 2.78 10.81
CA VAL A 82 15.39 3.20 9.41
C VAL A 82 14.14 4.05 9.27
N ALA A 83 14.28 5.22 8.64
CA ALA A 83 13.12 6.06 8.29
C ALA A 83 12.24 5.32 7.28
N VAL A 84 10.99 5.06 7.66
CA VAL A 84 10.06 4.24 6.87
C VAL A 84 8.64 4.74 7.02
N ARG A 85 7.84 4.57 5.97
CA ARG A 85 6.38 4.71 6.00
C ARG A 85 5.71 3.45 5.48
N HIS A 86 4.60 3.08 6.11
CA HIS A 86 3.65 2.15 5.53
C HIS A 86 2.61 2.97 4.75
N LEU A 87 2.59 2.87 3.42
CA LEU A 87 1.63 3.54 2.55
C LEU A 87 0.53 2.55 2.17
N HIS A 88 -0.73 2.93 2.34
CA HIS A 88 -1.86 2.14 1.87
C HIS A 88 -2.67 2.89 0.82
N SER A 89 -2.82 2.28 -0.36
CA SER A 89 -3.65 2.80 -1.45
C SER A 89 -5.04 2.17 -1.42
N TRP A 90 -6.06 3.00 -1.22
CA TRP A 90 -7.45 2.60 -1.44
C TRP A 90 -7.81 2.79 -2.90
N ASP A 91 -7.98 1.69 -3.63
CA ASP A 91 -8.42 1.69 -5.03
C ASP A 91 -9.94 1.94 -5.13
N ASP A 92 -10.43 2.96 -4.40
CA ASP A 92 -11.84 3.37 -4.37
C ASP A 92 -12.32 4.06 -5.66
N PHE A 93 -11.38 4.35 -6.57
CA PHE A 93 -11.68 4.82 -7.92
C PHE A 93 -11.92 3.68 -8.92
N ASP A 94 -11.76 2.42 -8.49
CA ASP A 94 -12.15 1.28 -9.30
C ASP A 94 -13.61 1.36 -9.72
N ARG A 95 -13.92 0.84 -10.90
CA ARG A 95 -15.31 0.75 -11.37
C ARG A 95 -16.09 -0.29 -10.56
N PHE A 96 -17.33 0.03 -10.22
CA PHE A 96 -18.31 -0.93 -9.74
C PHE A 96 -18.69 -1.89 -10.88
N ARG A 97 -18.18 -3.14 -10.83
CA ARG A 97 -18.21 -4.07 -11.98
C ARG A 97 -19.51 -4.83 -12.13
N LYS A 98 -20.17 -5.15 -11.02
CA LYS A 98 -21.39 -5.95 -10.96
C LYS A 98 -22.10 -5.71 -9.63
N VAL A 99 -23.40 -5.94 -9.59
CA VAL A 99 -24.17 -5.95 -8.34
C VAL A 99 -23.88 -7.25 -7.57
N PRO A 100 -23.37 -7.19 -6.33
CA PRO A 100 -23.15 -8.39 -5.51
C PRO A 100 -24.45 -9.04 -5.04
N ALA A 101 -24.36 -10.30 -4.62
CA ALA A 101 -25.48 -10.99 -3.99
C ALA A 101 -25.88 -10.26 -2.69
N GLY A 102 -27.18 -10.11 -2.46
CA GLY A 102 -27.72 -9.40 -1.29
C GLY A 102 -27.93 -7.89 -1.49
N VAL A 103 -27.55 -7.34 -2.65
CA VAL A 103 -27.82 -5.94 -3.02
C VAL A 103 -28.97 -5.88 -4.03
N PRO A 104 -29.90 -4.91 -3.96
CA PRO A 104 -31.02 -4.83 -4.88
C PRO A 104 -30.57 -4.70 -6.34
N ALA A 105 -31.28 -5.37 -7.25
CA ALA A 105 -30.95 -5.36 -8.68
C ALA A 105 -30.97 -3.96 -9.31
N SER A 106 -31.68 -3.00 -8.71
CA SER A 106 -31.68 -1.59 -9.13
C SER A 106 -30.29 -0.95 -9.10
N TRP A 107 -29.37 -1.43 -8.24
CA TRP A 107 -27.97 -0.93 -8.20
C TRP A 107 -27.19 -1.18 -9.50
N ALA A 108 -27.76 -1.94 -10.45
CA ALA A 108 -27.20 -2.05 -11.79
C ALA A 108 -27.03 -0.68 -12.47
N GLU A 109 -27.82 0.34 -12.11
CA GLU A 109 -27.67 1.71 -12.62
C GLU A 109 -26.35 2.39 -12.23
N HIS A 110 -25.67 1.88 -11.21
CA HIS A 110 -24.39 2.38 -10.72
C HIS A 110 -23.19 1.65 -11.33
N ILE A 111 -23.40 0.62 -12.15
CA ILE A 111 -22.30 -0.11 -12.80
C ILE A 111 -21.46 0.85 -13.65
N GLY A 112 -20.14 0.72 -13.54
CA GLY A 112 -19.17 1.56 -14.24
C GLY A 112 -18.77 2.83 -13.48
N ARG A 113 -19.55 3.26 -12.47
CA ARG A 113 -19.17 4.38 -11.60
C ARG A 113 -18.00 3.97 -10.68
N PRO A 114 -17.15 4.92 -10.25
CA PRO A 114 -16.19 4.69 -9.17
C PRO A 114 -16.86 4.16 -7.90
N LEU A 115 -16.23 3.26 -7.15
CA LEU A 115 -16.77 2.74 -5.89
C LEU A 115 -17.08 3.86 -4.88
N SER A 116 -16.27 4.92 -4.86
CA SER A 116 -16.49 6.13 -4.06
C SER A 116 -17.72 6.96 -4.47
N ALA A 117 -18.27 6.74 -5.67
CA ALA A 117 -19.43 7.44 -6.20
C ALA A 117 -20.70 6.58 -6.27
N VAL A 118 -20.63 5.31 -5.83
CA VAL A 118 -21.80 4.44 -5.67
C VAL A 118 -22.38 4.66 -4.28
N PRO A 119 -23.68 4.94 -4.12
CA PRO A 119 -24.28 5.08 -2.80
C PRO A 119 -24.27 3.76 -2.03
N ASP A 120 -24.13 3.86 -0.70
CA ASP A 120 -24.26 2.73 0.21
C ASP A 120 -25.71 2.19 0.20
N PRO A 121 -25.97 0.92 -0.20
CA PRO A 121 -27.29 0.32 -0.16
C PRO A 121 -27.92 0.25 1.23
N TRP A 122 -27.11 0.34 2.29
CA TRP A 122 -27.53 0.28 3.68
C TRP A 122 -27.66 1.66 4.35
N GLU A 123 -27.37 2.73 3.60
CA GLU A 123 -27.52 4.13 4.05
C GLU A 123 -26.79 4.46 5.37
N CYS A 124 -25.75 3.70 5.73
CA CYS A 124 -24.98 3.95 6.95
C CYS A 124 -23.65 4.66 6.71
N HIS A 125 -23.20 4.74 5.45
CA HIS A 125 -22.01 5.49 5.03
C HIS A 125 -22.30 6.28 3.74
N ASP A 126 -21.41 7.23 3.43
CA ASP A 126 -21.57 8.13 2.27
C ASP A 126 -21.48 7.41 0.91
N SER A 127 -20.77 6.28 0.86
CA SER A 127 -20.57 5.51 -0.37
C SER A 127 -20.33 4.04 -0.10
N TRP A 128 -20.47 3.24 -1.15
CA TRP A 128 -20.09 1.83 -1.20
C TRP A 128 -18.66 1.63 -0.71
N ALA A 129 -17.72 2.47 -1.15
CA ALA A 129 -16.33 2.37 -0.72
C ALA A 129 -16.18 2.59 0.79
N GLU A 130 -16.79 3.63 1.35
CA GLU A 130 -16.67 3.91 2.79
C GLU A 130 -17.34 2.84 3.66
N HIS A 131 -18.45 2.27 3.20
CA HIS A 131 -19.11 1.13 3.86
C HIS A 131 -18.14 -0.03 4.11
N PHE A 132 -17.32 -0.38 3.12
CA PHE A 132 -16.37 -1.48 3.25
C PHE A 132 -15.05 -1.06 3.90
N LYS A 133 -14.61 0.19 3.77
CA LYS A 133 -13.38 0.67 4.44
C LYS A 133 -13.54 0.76 5.95
N ALA A 134 -14.66 1.29 6.44
CA ALA A 134 -14.80 1.68 7.84
C ALA A 134 -14.57 0.52 8.84
N PRO A 135 -15.16 -0.68 8.66
CA PRO A 135 -14.91 -1.80 9.58
C PRO A 135 -13.45 -2.27 9.58
N LEU A 136 -12.80 -2.28 8.42
CA LEU A 136 -11.39 -2.67 8.34
C LEU A 136 -10.49 -1.62 8.97
N ARG A 137 -10.72 -0.32 8.72
CA ARG A 137 -9.95 0.75 9.38
C ARG A 137 -10.02 0.61 10.90
N ALA A 138 -11.22 0.39 11.44
CA ALA A 138 -11.39 0.17 12.87
C ALA A 138 -10.58 -1.04 13.38
N ALA A 139 -10.64 -2.17 12.68
CA ALA A 139 -9.87 -3.37 13.03
C ALA A 139 -8.35 -3.16 12.94
N LEU A 140 -7.86 -2.45 11.93
CA LEU A 140 -6.44 -2.13 11.78
C LEU A 140 -5.94 -1.21 12.90
N VAL A 141 -6.76 -0.23 13.30
CA VAL A 141 -6.46 0.64 14.45
C VAL A 141 -6.38 -0.17 15.74
N GLU A 142 -7.32 -1.10 15.97
CA GLU A 142 -7.29 -1.97 17.16
C GLU A 142 -6.05 -2.88 17.20
N LEU A 143 -5.58 -3.32 16.03
CA LEU A 143 -4.35 -4.10 15.89
C LEU A 143 -3.06 -3.26 15.98
N GLY A 144 -3.16 -1.93 16.11
CA GLY A 144 -2.01 -1.03 16.15
C GLY A 144 -1.34 -0.82 14.79
N VAL A 145 -2.04 -1.10 13.69
CA VAL A 145 -1.50 -0.95 12.33
C VAL A 145 -1.59 0.50 11.89
N GLU A 146 -0.48 1.23 12.04
CA GLU A 146 -0.36 2.60 11.54
C GLU A 146 0.03 2.62 10.06
N MET A 147 -0.72 3.39 9.26
CA MET A 147 -0.49 3.56 7.83
C MET A 147 -0.83 4.98 7.35
N VAL A 148 -0.13 5.42 6.31
CA VAL A 148 -0.48 6.61 5.52
C VAL A 148 -1.47 6.17 4.47
N GLU A 149 -2.72 6.57 4.63
CA GLU A 149 -3.80 6.20 3.72
C GLU A 149 -3.91 7.18 2.55
N VAL A 150 -4.14 6.66 1.35
CA VAL A 150 -4.37 7.45 0.14
C VAL A 150 -5.62 6.95 -0.57
N SER A 151 -6.59 7.83 -0.80
CA SER A 151 -7.72 7.57 -1.70
C SER A 151 -7.27 7.77 -3.14
N GLN A 152 -7.42 6.74 -3.99
CA GLN A 152 -7.17 6.91 -5.42
C GLN A 152 -8.16 7.90 -6.03
N THR A 153 -9.41 7.94 -5.60
CA THR A 153 -10.41 8.91 -6.07
C THR A 153 -9.91 10.33 -5.87
N GLU A 154 -9.45 10.66 -4.67
CA GLU A 154 -8.92 12.00 -4.37
C GLU A 154 -7.69 12.34 -5.23
N GLN A 155 -6.74 11.41 -5.36
CA GLN A 155 -5.52 11.65 -6.13
C GLN A 155 -5.78 11.82 -7.64
N TYR A 156 -6.69 11.03 -8.21
CA TYR A 156 -7.09 11.17 -9.61
C TYR A 156 -7.83 12.49 -9.86
N LEU A 157 -8.78 12.85 -8.99
CA LEU A 157 -9.54 14.10 -9.14
C LEU A 157 -8.69 15.35 -8.90
N ALA A 158 -7.68 15.27 -8.03
CA ALA A 158 -6.72 16.36 -7.80
C ALA A 158 -5.72 16.54 -8.95
N GLY A 159 -5.67 15.60 -9.91
CA GLY A 159 -4.70 15.63 -11.01
C GLY A 159 -3.28 15.23 -10.61
N THR A 160 -3.08 14.62 -9.43
CA THR A 160 -1.75 14.18 -8.94
C THR A 160 -1.02 13.31 -9.95
N TYR A 161 -1.76 12.49 -10.70
CA TYR A 161 -1.21 11.54 -11.66
C TYR A 161 -1.27 11.99 -13.12
N THR A 162 -1.66 13.24 -13.41
CA THR A 162 -1.90 13.70 -14.79
C THR A 162 -0.66 13.51 -15.68
N GLU A 163 0.53 13.88 -15.22
CA GLU A 163 1.75 13.73 -16.01
C GLU A 163 2.11 12.25 -16.27
N GLN A 164 1.92 11.38 -15.28
CA GLN A 164 2.16 9.95 -15.41
C GLN A 164 1.16 9.29 -16.36
N VAL A 165 -0.11 9.71 -16.32
CA VAL A 165 -1.15 9.27 -17.27
C VAL A 165 -0.77 9.69 -18.69
N LEU A 166 -0.38 10.95 -18.91
CA LEU A 166 0.08 11.42 -20.22
C LEU A 166 1.34 10.68 -20.68
N HIS A 167 2.28 10.40 -19.78
CA HIS A 167 3.46 9.61 -20.08
C HIS A 167 3.10 8.19 -20.52
N ALA A 168 2.17 7.52 -19.83
CA ALA A 168 1.70 6.19 -20.20
C ALA A 168 1.04 6.18 -21.59
N ILE A 169 0.20 7.17 -21.90
CA ILE A 169 -0.45 7.31 -23.21
C ILE A 169 0.59 7.51 -24.33
N ARG A 170 1.59 8.38 -24.11
CA ARG A 170 2.68 8.62 -25.07
C ARG A 170 3.51 7.37 -25.36
N ASN A 171 3.58 6.44 -24.40
CA ASN A 171 4.37 5.21 -24.49
C ASN A 171 3.49 3.95 -24.59
N ARG A 172 2.23 4.08 -25.03
CA ARG A 172 1.27 2.97 -25.06
C ARG A 172 1.77 1.74 -25.84
N ASP A 173 2.53 1.97 -26.93
CA ASP A 173 3.00 0.88 -27.79
C ASP A 173 4.06 0.03 -27.06
N VAL A 174 4.92 0.69 -26.25
CA VAL A 174 5.87 0.01 -25.36
C VAL A 174 5.14 -0.80 -24.28
N ILE A 175 4.05 -0.25 -23.74
CA ILE A 175 3.21 -0.96 -22.77
C ILE A 175 2.60 -2.22 -23.43
N GLU A 176 2.04 -2.09 -24.63
CA GLU A 176 1.49 -3.23 -25.37
C GLU A 176 2.56 -4.29 -25.65
N ASP A 177 3.77 -3.90 -26.05
CA ASP A 177 4.88 -4.83 -26.29
C ASP A 177 5.27 -5.61 -25.04
N VAL A 178 5.24 -4.98 -23.86
CA VAL A 178 5.48 -5.65 -22.59
C VAL A 178 4.34 -6.60 -22.25
N LEU A 179 3.08 -6.15 -22.37
CA LEU A 179 1.90 -6.95 -22.05
C LEU A 179 1.76 -8.16 -23.00
N ALA A 180 2.06 -7.99 -24.28
CA ALA A 180 1.96 -9.03 -25.31
C ALA A 180 2.85 -10.25 -24.98
N LYS A 181 3.99 -10.06 -24.32
CA LYS A 181 4.88 -11.16 -23.89
C LYS A 181 4.23 -12.10 -22.88
N HIS A 182 3.25 -11.60 -22.13
CA HIS A 182 2.57 -12.34 -21.05
C HIS A 182 1.13 -12.69 -21.39
N ARG A 183 0.62 -12.26 -22.55
CA ARG A 183 -0.74 -12.57 -23.00
C ARG A 183 -0.79 -14.03 -23.43
N THR A 184 -1.45 -14.86 -22.62
CA THR A 184 -1.82 -16.21 -23.04
C THR A 184 -2.75 -16.09 -24.25
N LYS A 185 -2.48 -16.89 -25.29
CA LYS A 185 -3.35 -16.98 -26.47
C LYS A 185 -4.75 -17.49 -26.12
#